data_AF-A0A961Y1R6-F1
#
_entry.id   AF-A0A961Y1R6-F1
#
_cell.length_a   1.000
_cell.length_b   1.000
_cell.length_c   1.000
_cell.angle_alpha   90.00
_cell.angle_beta   90.00
_cell.angle_gamma   90.00
#
_symmetry.space_group_name_H-M   'P 1'
#
loop_
_entity.id
_entity.type
_entity.pdbx_description
1 polymer ?
#
loop_
_entity_poly.entity_id
_entity_poly.type
_entity_poly.pdbx_seq_one_letter_code
_entity_poly.pdbx_strand_id
1 'polypeptide(L)'
;DAALTARQVRADIADLKSLVQDAESSQRGFLLTGNDSYLEPFELARQEIPAKLDSLRLYVTQEPALAEGMAVLSARINAKLEESSNTVALGRAGRTQEALAIVDGGAGQKLMDEARDLFDTLIDGADRRFASSIAAQQDSANALNWVALAATGVILAVVGSAAWIVLNYTRDLANARVEIETLNTGLEEKVRERTVELGRANDEIQRFAYI
;
A
#
# COMPACT_ATOMS: atom_id res chain seq x y z
N ASP A 1 -6.75 -1.92 -9.14
CA ASP A 1 -6.07 -2.12 -7.84
C ASP A 1 -5.02 -3.20 -8.04
N ALA A 2 -3.73 -2.83 -7.98
CA ALA A 2 -2.61 -3.71 -8.36
C ALA A 2 -2.49 -4.94 -7.44
N ALA A 3 -2.85 -4.81 -6.15
CA ALA A 3 -2.84 -5.92 -5.21
C ALA A 3 -3.93 -6.96 -5.53
N LEU A 4 -5.13 -6.49 -5.89
CA LEU A 4 -6.22 -7.38 -6.33
C LEU A 4 -5.86 -8.10 -7.63
N THR A 5 -5.25 -7.39 -8.59
CA THR A 5 -4.79 -8.00 -9.85
C THR A 5 -3.72 -9.08 -9.60
N ALA A 6 -2.71 -8.80 -8.76
CA ALA A 6 -1.66 -9.78 -8.44
C ALA A 6 -2.23 -11.03 -7.74
N ARG A 7 -3.20 -10.85 -6.83
CA ARG A 7 -3.88 -11.96 -6.16
C ARG A 7 -4.70 -12.82 -7.13
N GLN A 8 -5.41 -12.18 -8.07
CA GLN A 8 -6.18 -12.90 -9.09
C GLN A 8 -5.27 -13.70 -10.00
N VAL A 9 -4.19 -13.10 -10.51
CA VAL A 9 -3.21 -13.78 -11.37
C VAL A 9 -2.60 -14.99 -10.65
N ARG A 10 -2.25 -14.84 -9.37
CA ARG A 10 -1.74 -15.97 -8.56
C ARG A 10 -2.75 -17.10 -8.45
N ALA A 11 -4.03 -16.79 -8.21
CA ALA A 11 -5.09 -17.79 -8.13
C ALA A 11 -5.27 -18.52 -9.48
N ASP A 12 -5.30 -17.77 -10.58
CA ASP A 12 -5.45 -18.33 -11.92
C ASP A 12 -4.28 -19.26 -12.29
N ILE A 13 -3.05 -18.93 -11.89
CA ILE A 13 -1.86 -19.80 -12.07
C ILE A 13 -1.99 -21.08 -11.23
N ALA A 14 -2.43 -20.97 -9.98
CA ALA A 14 -2.59 -22.12 -9.08
C ALA A 14 -3.68 -23.08 -9.59
N ASP A 15 -4.80 -22.55 -10.06
CA ASP A 15 -5.87 -23.34 -10.67
C ASP A 15 -5.38 -24.06 -11.93
N LEU A 16 -4.63 -23.36 -12.79
CA LEU A 16 -4.05 -23.95 -13.99
C LEU A 16 -3.09 -25.10 -13.63
N LYS A 17 -2.25 -24.93 -12.59
CA LYS A 17 -1.38 -25.99 -12.08
C LYS A 17 -2.19 -27.22 -11.65
N SER A 18 -3.27 -27.02 -10.90
CA SER A 18 -4.15 -28.11 -10.47
C SER A 18 -4.76 -28.86 -11.65
N LEU A 19 -5.32 -28.14 -12.63
CA LEU A 19 -5.92 -28.77 -13.81
C LEU A 19 -4.95 -29.65 -14.58
N VAL A 20 -3.70 -29.21 -14.75
CA VAL A 20 -2.68 -30.01 -15.44
C VAL A 20 -2.32 -31.26 -14.63
N GLN A 21 -2.21 -31.15 -13.30
CA GLN A 21 -1.95 -32.28 -12.41
C GLN A 21 -3.11 -33.29 -12.39
N ASP A 22 -4.34 -32.79 -12.40
CA ASP A 22 -5.55 -33.62 -12.45
C ASP A 22 -5.65 -34.36 -13.78
N ALA A 23 -5.34 -33.69 -14.91
CA ALA A 23 -5.26 -34.32 -16.22
C ALA A 23 -4.20 -35.45 -16.26
N GLU A 24 -3.00 -35.20 -15.74
CA GLU A 24 -1.93 -36.21 -15.69
C GLU A 24 -2.35 -37.41 -14.83
N SER A 25 -2.89 -37.16 -13.64
CA SER A 25 -3.32 -38.21 -12.71
C SER A 25 -4.48 -39.03 -13.28
N SER A 26 -5.44 -38.36 -13.92
CA SER A 26 -6.58 -38.93 -14.65
C SER A 26 -6.12 -39.85 -15.79
N GLN A 27 -5.21 -39.37 -16.63
CA GLN A 27 -4.64 -40.13 -17.74
C GLN A 27 -3.94 -41.40 -17.24
N ARG A 28 -3.11 -41.31 -16.21
CA ARG A 28 -2.42 -42.47 -15.62
C ARG A 28 -3.39 -43.46 -14.99
N GLY A 29 -4.42 -42.97 -14.31
CA GLY A 29 -5.50 -43.80 -13.75
C GLY A 29 -6.25 -44.59 -14.83
N PHE A 30 -6.55 -43.94 -15.96
CA PHE A 30 -7.14 -44.61 -17.11
C PHE A 30 -6.20 -45.67 -17.72
N LEU A 31 -4.93 -45.36 -17.95
CA LEU A 31 -3.99 -46.35 -18.50
C LEU A 31 -3.76 -47.54 -17.55
N LEU A 32 -3.84 -47.31 -16.24
CA LEU A 32 -3.68 -48.37 -15.24
C LEU A 32 -4.91 -49.28 -15.15
N THR A 33 -6.11 -48.74 -15.29
CA THR A 33 -7.36 -49.45 -15.01
C THR A 33 -8.16 -49.84 -16.25
N GLY A 34 -7.93 -49.16 -17.36
CA GLY A 34 -8.77 -49.25 -18.57
C GLY A 34 -10.18 -48.67 -18.41
N ASN A 35 -10.48 -47.99 -17.29
CA ASN A 35 -11.81 -47.48 -17.01
C ASN A 35 -11.93 -46.00 -17.42
N ASP A 36 -12.76 -45.72 -18.42
CA ASP A 36 -13.04 -44.38 -18.94
C ASP A 36 -13.57 -43.40 -17.88
N SER A 37 -14.14 -43.85 -16.76
CA SER A 37 -14.56 -42.95 -15.68
C SER A 37 -13.39 -42.15 -15.08
N TYR A 38 -12.16 -42.65 -15.19
CA TYR A 38 -10.98 -41.91 -14.77
C TYR A 38 -10.67 -40.71 -15.66
N LEU A 39 -11.21 -40.63 -16.89
CA LEU A 39 -10.90 -39.58 -17.87
C LEU A 39 -11.69 -38.29 -17.68
N GLU A 40 -12.64 -38.24 -16.73
CA GLU A 40 -13.44 -37.02 -16.48
C GLU A 40 -12.57 -35.78 -16.18
N PRO A 41 -11.55 -35.83 -15.29
CA PRO A 41 -10.69 -34.68 -15.04
C PRO A 41 -9.81 -34.31 -16.25
N PHE A 42 -9.38 -35.29 -17.04
CA PHE A 42 -8.62 -35.03 -18.27
C PHE A 42 -9.45 -34.28 -19.31
N GLU A 43 -10.70 -34.70 -19.53
CA GLU A 43 -11.59 -34.02 -20.49
C GLU A 43 -11.97 -32.61 -20.03
N LEU A 44 -12.13 -32.40 -18.71
CA LEU A 44 -12.32 -31.07 -18.12
C LEU A 44 -11.09 -30.18 -18.37
N ALA A 45 -9.90 -30.66 -18.03
CA ALA A 45 -8.66 -29.93 -18.21
C ALA A 45 -8.43 -29.54 -19.68
N ARG A 46 -8.72 -30.45 -20.62
CA ARG A 46 -8.62 -30.20 -22.07
C ARG A 46 -9.55 -29.06 -22.54
N GLN A 47 -10.68 -28.86 -21.88
CA GLN A 47 -11.64 -27.79 -22.17
C GLN A 47 -11.24 -26.46 -21.51
N GLU A 48 -10.79 -26.49 -20.25
CA GLU A 48 -10.55 -25.28 -19.46
C GLU A 48 -9.16 -24.65 -19.66
N ILE A 49 -8.13 -25.48 -19.88
CA ILE A 49 -6.74 -25.00 -19.97
C ILE A 49 -6.54 -23.93 -21.06
N PRO A 50 -7.06 -24.09 -22.30
CA PRO A 50 -6.87 -23.07 -23.33
C PRO A 50 -7.40 -21.69 -22.92
N ALA A 51 -8.61 -21.64 -22.33
CA ALA A 51 -9.23 -20.40 -21.88
C ALA A 51 -8.47 -19.77 -20.70
N LYS A 52 -7.96 -20.58 -19.77
CA LYS A 52 -7.13 -20.09 -18.65
C LYS A 52 -5.79 -19.55 -19.14
N LEU A 53 -5.12 -20.21 -20.09
CA LEU A 53 -3.88 -19.73 -20.72
C LEU A 53 -4.09 -18.40 -21.43
N ASP A 54 -5.18 -18.26 -22.19
CA ASP A 54 -5.51 -17.00 -22.86
C ASP A 54 -5.79 -15.86 -21.88
N SER A 55 -6.52 -16.16 -20.79
CA SER A 55 -6.81 -15.18 -19.73
C SER A 55 -5.51 -14.72 -19.06
N LEU A 56 -4.63 -15.65 -18.69
CA LEU A 56 -3.33 -15.35 -18.09
C LEU A 56 -2.42 -14.54 -19.02
N ARG A 57 -2.44 -14.82 -20.32
CA ARG A 57 -1.67 -14.05 -21.32
C ARG A 57 -2.07 -12.58 -21.35
N LEU A 58 -3.37 -12.27 -21.27
CA LEU A 58 -3.86 -10.88 -21.25
C LEU A 58 -3.34 -10.10 -20.02
N TYR A 59 -3.29 -10.73 -18.86
CA TYR A 59 -2.75 -10.11 -17.65
C TYR A 59 -1.24 -9.88 -17.73
N VAL A 60 -0.52 -10.85 -18.29
CA VAL A 60 0.94 -10.84 -18.39
C VAL A 60 1.45 -9.86 -19.46
N THR A 61 0.62 -9.46 -20.43
CA THR A 61 1.01 -8.47 -21.46
C THR A 61 1.37 -7.10 -20.85
N GLN A 62 0.88 -6.81 -19.63
CA GLN A 62 1.19 -5.59 -18.89
C GLN A 62 2.50 -5.69 -18.09
N GLU A 63 3.08 -6.89 -17.97
CA GLU A 63 4.23 -7.21 -17.12
C GLU A 63 5.25 -8.04 -17.93
N PRO A 64 6.14 -7.39 -18.70
CA PRO A 64 7.08 -8.06 -19.61
C PRO A 64 7.95 -9.12 -18.94
N ALA A 65 8.26 -8.94 -17.64
CA ALA A 65 9.04 -9.88 -16.84
C ALA A 65 8.35 -11.26 -16.67
N LEU A 66 7.02 -11.32 -16.79
CA LEU A 66 6.24 -12.56 -16.70
C LEU A 66 5.91 -13.15 -18.08
N ALA A 67 6.05 -12.36 -19.15
CA ALA A 67 5.62 -12.73 -20.52
C ALA A 67 6.39 -13.91 -21.10
N GLU A 68 7.71 -13.91 -20.93
CA GLU A 68 8.54 -15.00 -21.40
C GLU A 68 8.22 -16.31 -20.66
N GLY A 69 8.15 -16.26 -19.33
CA GLY A 69 7.80 -17.43 -18.50
C GLY A 69 6.43 -18.00 -18.84
N MET A 70 5.43 -17.15 -19.08
CA MET A 70 4.08 -17.57 -19.47
C MET A 70 4.04 -18.22 -20.86
N ALA A 71 4.81 -17.70 -21.82
CA ALA A 71 4.91 -18.27 -23.16
C ALA A 71 5.55 -19.68 -23.12
N VAL A 72 6.63 -19.84 -22.35
CA VAL A 72 7.29 -21.14 -22.17
C VAL A 72 6.34 -22.11 -21.46
N LEU A 73 5.68 -21.69 -20.38
CA LEU A 73 4.71 -22.51 -19.65
C LEU A 73 3.58 -22.99 -20.56
N SER A 74 3.00 -22.09 -21.35
CA SER A 74 1.94 -22.43 -22.31
C SER A 74 2.39 -23.50 -23.30
N ALA A 75 3.60 -23.38 -23.85
CA ALA A 75 4.16 -24.37 -24.76
C ALA A 75 4.34 -25.75 -24.08
N ARG A 76 4.79 -25.78 -22.81
CA ARG A 76 4.97 -27.03 -22.06
C ARG A 76 3.65 -27.72 -21.73
N ILE A 77 2.65 -26.95 -21.30
CA ILE A 77 1.31 -27.48 -21.02
C ILE A 77 0.68 -28.05 -22.28
N ASN A 78 0.75 -27.34 -23.40
CA ASN A 78 0.19 -27.83 -24.66
C ASN A 78 0.87 -29.13 -25.13
N ALA A 79 2.20 -29.21 -25.05
CA ALA A 79 2.93 -30.43 -25.36
C ALA A 79 2.55 -31.59 -24.42
N LYS A 80 2.33 -31.31 -23.13
CA LYS A 80 1.88 -32.31 -22.16
C LYS A 80 0.48 -32.82 -22.46
N LEU A 81 -0.45 -31.92 -22.80
CA LEU A 81 -1.81 -32.28 -23.19
C LEU A 81 -1.84 -33.10 -24.49
N GLU A 82 -0.97 -32.79 -25.45
CA GLU A 82 -0.84 -33.55 -26.69
C GLU A 82 -0.33 -34.98 -26.42
N GLU A 83 0.73 -35.12 -25.62
CA GLU A 83 1.24 -36.43 -25.17
C GLU A 83 0.15 -37.24 -24.47
N SER A 84 -0.56 -36.63 -23.52
CA SER A 84 -1.63 -37.29 -22.77
C SER A 84 -2.83 -37.64 -23.66
N SER A 85 -3.18 -36.79 -24.63
CA SER A 85 -4.23 -37.09 -25.62
C SER A 85 -3.87 -38.29 -26.48
N ASN A 86 -2.63 -38.37 -26.94
CA ASN A 86 -2.14 -39.49 -27.73
C ASN A 86 -2.18 -40.81 -26.94
N THR A 87 -1.71 -40.80 -25.67
CA THR A 87 -1.71 -42.01 -24.85
C THR A 87 -3.12 -42.45 -24.44
N VAL A 88 -4.03 -41.50 -24.16
CA VAL A 88 -5.45 -41.81 -23.95
C VAL A 88 -6.08 -42.42 -25.20
N ALA A 89 -5.82 -41.88 -26.39
CA ALA A 89 -6.32 -42.42 -27.65
C ALA A 89 -5.83 -43.86 -27.91
N LEU A 90 -4.55 -44.13 -27.63
CA LEU A 90 -3.98 -45.47 -27.71
C LEU A 90 -4.62 -46.43 -26.69
N GLY A 91 -4.81 -45.98 -25.45
CA GLY A 91 -5.51 -46.76 -24.42
C GLY A 91 -6.94 -47.12 -24.80
N ARG A 92 -7.71 -46.15 -25.33
CA ARG A 92 -9.08 -46.39 -25.84
C ARG A 92 -9.10 -47.35 -27.03
N ALA A 93 -8.05 -47.36 -27.86
CA ALA A 93 -7.91 -48.29 -28.97
C ALA A 93 -7.46 -49.71 -28.54
N GLY A 94 -7.31 -49.98 -27.24
CA GLY A 94 -6.79 -51.25 -26.72
C GLY A 94 -5.28 -51.42 -26.91
N ARG A 95 -4.57 -50.38 -27.34
CA ARG A 95 -3.12 -50.36 -27.59
C ARG A 95 -2.36 -49.87 -26.35
N THR A 96 -2.73 -50.37 -25.17
CA THR A 96 -2.22 -49.89 -23.88
C THR A 96 -0.71 -50.05 -23.74
N GLN A 97 -0.11 -51.12 -24.29
CA GLN A 97 1.37 -51.27 -24.26
C GLN A 97 2.08 -50.15 -25.02
N GLU A 98 1.52 -49.68 -26.12
CA GLU A 98 2.10 -48.55 -26.87
C GLU A 98 1.91 -47.23 -26.13
N ALA A 99 0.76 -47.05 -25.47
CA ALA A 99 0.54 -45.91 -24.58
C ALA A 99 1.55 -45.88 -23.42
N LEU A 100 1.78 -47.03 -22.77
CA LEU A 100 2.72 -47.15 -21.66
C LEU A 100 4.17 -46.91 -22.13
N ALA A 101 4.57 -47.40 -23.31
CA ALA A 101 5.91 -47.14 -23.84
C ALA A 101 6.19 -45.64 -24.05
N ILE A 102 5.17 -44.85 -24.41
CA ILE A 102 5.28 -43.38 -24.53
C ILE A 102 5.46 -42.74 -23.14
N VAL A 103 4.65 -43.16 -22.16
CA VAL A 103 4.74 -42.66 -20.78
C VAL A 103 6.10 -42.99 -20.16
N ASP A 104 6.56 -44.23 -20.33
CA ASP A 104 7.86 -44.74 -19.85
C ASP A 104 9.04 -44.04 -20.55
N GLY A 105 8.83 -43.50 -21.76
CA GLY A 105 9.80 -42.66 -22.45
C GLY A 105 10.12 -41.35 -21.73
N GLY A 106 9.38 -40.98 -20.68
CA GLY A 106 9.70 -39.90 -19.75
C GLY A 106 9.50 -38.49 -20.29
N ALA A 107 9.10 -38.33 -21.57
CA ALA A 107 8.86 -37.02 -22.18
C ALA A 107 7.74 -36.26 -21.45
N GLY A 108 6.63 -36.93 -21.14
CA GLY A 108 5.53 -36.34 -20.37
C GLY A 108 5.94 -35.92 -18.96
N GLN A 109 6.77 -36.71 -18.28
CA GLN A 109 7.29 -36.38 -16.95
C GLN A 109 8.19 -35.13 -17.01
N LYS A 110 9.12 -35.09 -17.96
CA LYS A 110 10.01 -33.93 -18.15
C LYS A 110 9.23 -32.65 -18.43
N LEU A 111 8.20 -32.71 -19.30
CA LEU A 111 7.33 -31.58 -19.57
C LEU A 111 6.60 -31.10 -18.30
N MET A 112 6.15 -32.02 -17.46
CA MET A 112 5.47 -31.67 -16.21
C MET A 112 6.45 -31.08 -15.19
N ASP A 113 7.66 -31.61 -15.06
CA ASP A 113 8.66 -31.10 -14.13
C ASP A 113 9.09 -29.68 -14.54
N GLU A 114 9.36 -29.44 -15.83
CA GLU A 114 9.63 -28.09 -16.34
C GLU A 114 8.43 -27.14 -16.13
N ALA A 115 7.20 -27.63 -16.29
CA ALA A 115 6.00 -26.83 -16.02
C ALA A 115 5.84 -26.51 -14.52
N ARG A 116 6.15 -27.44 -13.61
CA ARG A 116 6.12 -27.23 -12.15
C ARG A 116 7.07 -26.10 -11.74
N ASP A 117 8.30 -26.12 -12.24
CA ASP A 117 9.29 -25.08 -11.95
C ASP A 117 8.83 -23.70 -12.44
N LEU A 118 8.20 -23.65 -13.63
CA LEU A 118 7.64 -22.42 -14.18
C LEU A 118 6.42 -21.92 -13.39
N PHE A 119 5.53 -22.82 -12.97
CA PHE A 119 4.40 -22.46 -12.11
C PHE A 119 4.90 -21.83 -10.81
N ASP A 120 5.89 -22.44 -10.16
CA ASP A 120 6.42 -21.96 -8.88
C ASP A 120 7.12 -20.60 -9.06
N THR A 121 7.89 -20.43 -10.15
CA THR A 121 8.51 -19.15 -10.50
C THR A 121 7.48 -18.03 -10.72
N LEU A 122 6.37 -18.33 -11.40
CA LEU A 122 5.32 -17.34 -11.68
C LEU A 122 4.50 -17.01 -10.42
N ILE A 123 4.22 -18.00 -9.57
CA ILE A 123 3.55 -17.79 -8.28
C ILE A 123 4.42 -16.91 -7.36
N ASP A 124 5.70 -17.22 -7.24
CA ASP A 124 6.65 -16.42 -6.45
C ASP A 124 6.74 -14.97 -6.97
N GLY A 125 6.75 -14.80 -8.29
CA GLY A 125 6.71 -13.48 -8.93
C GLY A 125 5.45 -12.70 -8.56
N ALA A 126 4.29 -13.35 -8.62
CA ALA A 126 3.01 -12.75 -8.23
C ALA A 126 2.96 -12.41 -6.73
N ASP A 127 3.48 -13.26 -5.86
CA ASP A 127 3.53 -13.05 -4.41
C ASP A 127 4.43 -11.87 -4.02
N ARG A 128 5.62 -11.74 -4.64
CA ARG A 128 6.49 -10.57 -4.45
C ARG A 128 5.81 -9.27 -4.90
N ARG A 129 5.02 -9.32 -5.97
CA ARG A 129 4.26 -8.16 -6.47
C ARG A 129 3.13 -7.78 -5.54
N PHE A 130 2.41 -8.76 -5.01
CA PHE A 130 1.39 -8.53 -3.99
C PHE A 130 2.02 -7.87 -2.76
N ALA A 131 3.11 -8.42 -2.23
CA ALA A 131 3.81 -7.87 -1.07
C ALA A 131 4.31 -6.43 -1.29
N SER A 132 4.90 -6.14 -2.46
CA SER A 132 5.36 -4.78 -2.79
C SER A 132 4.21 -3.79 -2.97
N SER A 133 3.07 -4.23 -3.49
CA SER A 133 1.87 -3.38 -3.62
C SER A 133 1.31 -2.99 -2.25
N ILE A 134 1.30 -3.93 -1.29
CA ILE A 134 0.88 -3.67 0.09
C ILE A 134 1.86 -2.72 0.80
N ALA A 135 3.17 -2.92 0.61
CA ALA A 135 4.19 -2.05 1.20
C ALA A 135 4.07 -0.60 0.70
N ALA A 136 3.92 -0.40 -0.62
CA ALA A 136 3.74 0.93 -1.21
C ALA A 136 2.47 1.65 -0.69
N GLN A 137 1.42 0.89 -0.39
CA GLN A 137 0.19 1.42 0.19
C GLN A 137 0.38 1.87 1.64
N GLN A 138 1.20 1.16 2.43
CA GLN A 138 1.54 1.54 3.81
C GLN A 138 2.44 2.78 3.87
N ASP A 139 3.43 2.89 2.98
CA ASP A 139 4.32 4.06 2.92
C ASP A 139 3.56 5.35 2.58
N SER A 140 2.57 5.25 1.69
CA SER A 140 1.70 6.37 1.33
C SER A 140 0.79 6.81 2.50
N ALA A 141 0.35 5.87 3.34
CA ALA A 141 -0.45 6.18 4.53
C ALA A 141 0.37 6.92 5.62
N ASN A 142 1.66 6.59 5.76
CA ASN A 142 2.55 7.27 6.71
C ASN A 142 2.86 8.72 6.32
N ALA A 143 2.91 9.03 5.01
CA ALA A 143 3.12 10.39 4.53
C ALA A 143 1.99 11.36 4.95
N LEU A 144 0.73 10.88 4.96
CA LEU A 144 -0.42 11.66 5.41
C LEU A 144 -0.38 11.97 6.93
N ASN A 145 0.13 11.03 7.73
CA ASN A 145 0.28 11.25 9.17
C ASN A 145 1.30 12.35 9.48
N TRP A 146 2.41 12.44 8.73
CA TRP A 146 3.39 13.51 8.89
C TRP A 146 2.84 14.89 8.47
N VAL A 147 2.04 14.94 7.39
CA VAL A 147 1.37 16.18 6.97
C VAL A 147 0.35 16.64 8.03
N ALA A 148 -0.45 15.72 8.58
CA ALA A 148 -1.41 16.03 9.63
C ALA A 148 -0.73 16.47 10.94
N LEU A 149 0.39 15.84 11.30
CA LEU A 149 1.18 16.21 12.47
C LEU A 149 1.82 17.60 12.29
N ALA A 150 2.39 17.88 11.10
CA ALA A 150 2.94 19.19 10.78
C ALA A 150 1.85 20.28 10.83
N ALA A 151 0.68 20.04 10.24
CA ALA A 151 -0.45 20.98 10.28
C ALA A 151 -0.89 21.28 11.72
N THR A 152 -0.95 20.26 12.58
CA THR A 152 -1.26 20.42 14.01
C THR A 152 -0.20 21.27 14.71
N GLY A 153 1.08 21.04 14.40
CA GLY A 153 2.20 21.85 14.93
C GLY A 153 2.10 23.33 14.53
N VAL A 154 1.73 23.64 13.29
CA VAL A 154 1.53 25.02 12.83
C VAL A 154 0.39 25.70 13.60
N ILE A 155 -0.74 25.01 13.79
CA ILE A 155 -1.89 25.55 14.55
C ILE A 155 -1.47 25.89 15.98
N LEU A 156 -0.75 24.98 16.66
CA LEU A 156 -0.28 25.21 18.03
C LEU A 156 0.72 26.37 18.12
N ALA A 157 1.60 26.53 17.13
CA ALA A 157 2.53 27.65 17.08
C ALA A 157 1.80 29.00 16.91
N VAL A 158 0.76 29.05 16.06
CA VAL A 158 -0.07 30.25 15.87
C VAL A 158 -0.83 30.60 17.15
N VAL A 159 -1.48 29.62 17.78
CA VAL A 159 -2.22 29.84 19.03
C VAL A 159 -1.28 30.23 20.17
N GLY A 160 -0.13 29.56 20.29
CA GLY A 160 0.88 29.85 21.29
C GLY A 160 1.49 31.24 21.14
N SER A 161 1.81 31.66 19.91
CA SER A 161 2.33 33.01 19.65
C SER A 161 1.28 34.09 19.93
N ALA A 162 0.02 33.88 19.55
CA ALA A 162 -1.07 34.80 19.88
C ALA A 162 -1.25 34.95 21.40
N ALA A 163 -1.26 33.83 22.13
CA ALA A 163 -1.34 33.84 23.59
C ALA A 163 -0.14 34.55 24.23
N TRP A 164 1.06 34.30 23.73
CA TRP A 164 2.28 34.96 24.21
C TRP A 164 2.25 36.47 23.99
N ILE A 165 1.81 36.93 22.81
CA ILE A 165 1.64 38.36 22.50
C ILE A 165 0.64 39.02 23.46
N VAL A 166 -0.51 38.39 23.72
CA VAL A 166 -1.53 38.93 24.64
C VAL A 166 -1.01 39.00 26.08
N LEU A 167 -0.30 37.97 26.53
CA LEU A 167 0.31 37.96 27.87
C LEU A 167 1.40 39.03 28.01
N ASN A 168 2.20 39.26 26.95
CA ASN A 168 3.20 40.32 26.97
C ASN A 168 2.54 41.71 26.97
N TYR A 169 1.54 41.92 26.10
CA TYR A 169 0.81 43.18 26.00
C TYR A 169 0.10 43.57 27.31
N THR A 170 -0.49 42.61 28.02
CA THR A 170 -1.12 42.89 29.33
C THR A 170 -0.11 43.27 30.41
N ARG A 171 1.09 42.67 30.39
CA ARG A 171 2.21 43.06 31.27
C ARG A 171 2.72 44.47 30.95
N ASP A 172 2.90 44.78 29.67
CA ASP A 172 3.35 46.10 29.23
C ASP A 172 2.34 47.19 29.61
N LEU A 173 1.04 46.91 29.45
CA LEU A 173 -0.04 47.83 29.83
C LEU A 173 -0.12 48.07 31.34
N ALA A 174 0.12 47.04 32.15
CA ALA A 174 0.15 47.16 33.60
C ALA A 174 1.32 48.06 34.05
N ASN A 175 2.50 47.89 33.45
CA ASN A 175 3.67 48.71 33.75
C ASN A 175 3.46 50.18 33.37
N ALA A 176 2.89 50.43 32.18
CA ALA A 176 2.62 51.80 31.71
C ALA A 176 1.61 52.54 32.62
N ARG A 177 0.62 51.84 33.19
CA ARG A 177 -0.33 52.44 34.14
C ARG A 177 0.35 52.86 35.44
N VAL A 178 1.23 52.03 35.97
CA VAL A 178 2.00 52.35 37.19
C VAL A 178 2.91 53.56 36.95
N GLU A 179 3.54 53.65 35.78
CA GLU A 179 4.38 54.79 35.40
C GLU A 179 3.56 56.10 35.31
N ILE A 180 2.38 56.08 34.68
CA ILE A 180 1.50 57.26 34.63
C ILE A 180 1.02 57.68 36.01
N GLU A 181 0.63 56.72 36.86
CA GLU A 181 0.12 57.00 38.20
C GLU A 181 1.20 57.63 39.10
N THR A 182 2.43 57.12 39.02
CA THR A 182 3.58 57.70 39.73
C THR A 182 3.94 59.09 39.23
N LEU A 183 3.95 59.32 37.92
CA LEU A 183 4.16 60.65 37.33
C LEU A 183 3.07 61.64 37.76
N ASN A 184 1.81 61.23 37.73
CA ASN A 184 0.68 62.09 38.11
C ASN A 184 0.75 62.45 39.60
N THR A 185 1.05 61.49 40.48
CA THR A 185 1.22 61.74 41.92
C THR A 185 2.35 62.73 42.18
N GLY A 186 3.49 62.59 41.49
CA GLY A 186 4.61 63.54 41.61
C GLY A 186 4.29 64.94 41.09
N LEU A 187 3.51 65.05 40.01
CA LEU A 187 3.02 66.33 39.49
C LEU A 187 2.05 67.00 40.47
N GLU A 188 1.13 66.24 41.05
CA GLU A 188 0.17 66.74 42.05
C GLU A 188 0.88 67.26 43.31
N GLU A 189 1.91 66.55 43.78
CA GLU A 189 2.75 67.01 44.89
C GLU A 189 3.45 68.33 44.55
N LYS A 190 4.06 68.41 43.36
CA LYS A 190 4.76 69.62 42.88
C LYS A 190 3.81 70.79 42.70
N VAL A 191 2.61 70.58 42.16
CA VAL A 191 1.57 71.62 42.03
C VAL A 191 1.12 72.09 43.41
N ARG A 192 0.92 71.17 44.35
CA ARG A 192 0.54 71.51 45.73
C ARG A 192 1.60 72.34 46.42
N GLU A 193 2.86 71.93 46.33
CA GLU A 193 4.00 72.67 46.88
C GLU A 193 4.04 74.10 46.33
N ARG A 194 3.96 74.25 45.00
CA ARG A 194 3.96 75.57 44.34
C ARG A 194 2.76 76.42 44.71
N THR A 195 1.58 75.81 44.90
CA THR A 195 0.38 76.52 45.33
C THR A 195 0.53 77.04 46.76
N VAL A 196 1.12 76.24 47.65
CA VAL A 196 1.42 76.66 49.02
C VAL A 196 2.49 77.76 49.04
N GLU A 197 3.56 77.64 48.24
CA GLU A 197 4.58 78.67 48.10
C GLU A 197 4.00 79.99 47.59
N LEU A 198 3.18 79.95 46.53
CA LEU A 198 2.51 81.14 45.99
C LEU A 198 1.51 81.74 46.99
N GLY A 199 0.77 80.91 47.73
CA GLY A 199 -0.11 81.36 48.80
C GLY A 199 0.66 82.09 49.90
N ARG A 200 1.78 81.51 50.37
CA ARG A 200 2.65 82.15 51.37
C ARG A 200 3.25 83.46 50.86
N ALA A 201 3.78 83.47 49.63
CA ALA A 201 4.34 84.67 49.03
C ALA A 201 3.27 85.76 48.87
N ASN A 202 2.04 85.38 48.51
CA ASN A 202 0.92 86.31 48.42
C ASN A 202 0.51 86.86 49.80
N ASP A 203 0.43 86.01 50.83
CA ASP A 203 0.15 86.44 52.21
C ASP A 203 1.24 87.37 52.74
N GLU A 204 2.52 87.11 52.45
CA GLU A 204 3.63 87.99 52.81
C GLU A 204 3.50 89.36 52.14
N ILE A 205 3.21 89.42 50.84
CA ILE A 205 2.99 90.69 50.12
C ILE A 205 1.80 91.46 50.72
N GLN A 206 0.68 90.79 51.01
CA GLN A 206 -0.47 91.44 51.64
C GLN A 206 -0.13 91.99 53.03
N ARG A 207 0.72 91.28 53.78
CA ARG A 207 1.17 91.72 55.11
C ARG A 207 2.08 92.95 55.03
N PHE A 208 2.91 93.07 54.00
CA PHE A 208 3.71 94.28 53.75
C PHE A 208 2.88 95.45 53.20
N ALA A 209 1.75 95.19 52.54
CA ALA A 209 0.89 96.23 51.99
C ALA A 209 -0.03 96.91 53.04
N TYR A 210 -0.10 96.41 54.27
CA TYR A 210 -0.98 96.93 55.34
C TYR A 210 -0.23 97.58 56.52
N ILE A 211 1.05 97.94 56.33
CA ILE A 211 1.86 98.74 57.27
C ILE A 211 2.13 100.10 56.62
#